data_AF-A0A9X8DYU1-F1
#
_entry.id   AF-A0A9X8DYU1-F1
#
_cell.length_a   1.000
_cell.length_b   1.000
_cell.length_c   1.000
_cell.angle_alpha   90.00
_cell.angle_beta   90.00
_cell.angle_gamma   90.00
#
_symmetry.space_group_name_H-M   'P 1'
#
loop_
_entity.id
_entity.type
_entity.pdbx_description
1 polymer ?
#
loop_
_entity_poly.entity_id
_entity_poly.type
_entity_poly.pdbx_seq_one_letter_code
_entity_poly.pdbx_strand_id
1 'polypeptide(L)'
;MDTSLAAFESCQHASLTASPWTVPVTFCLAVTVLLSYLFPFLVSKPPPTNRRLKRRLTTTGLTTLLTETDTNLSILFSITVLDKIVSKETLVAQLRSRLEPAFFVRFRSRVVGRDFCLVEDFDVADHITVHQLDTSQDVHEYAETLNNVPLDMAMPLWKLHMVHVNDQTFLLWRLHHCLGDGQSMSMFFLKVCDNGYAVLEKLATHALAPPKKPSDGRRHHTSIWRSTSIQCIHVLETVGLVLWSIALYMRKIVCMMCIAESSQYFKQPGHTTKRLSYSLALTVTDTKALGKHMAASINDVMLSCVAGALKHMLPETDRRHPRMFLRAAIPINMRSVYDPFLTTSNAFSSLLIDLPV
;
A
#
# COMPACT_ATOMS: atom_id res chain seq x y z
N MET A 1 37.15 -22.84 -25.34
CA MET A 1 36.67 -21.45 -25.37
C MET A 1 35.73 -21.24 -26.56
N ASP A 2 35.05 -22.30 -27.06
CA ASP A 2 34.33 -22.26 -28.35
C ASP A 2 32.87 -22.74 -28.28
N THR A 3 32.34 -23.06 -27.10
CA THR A 3 30.93 -23.51 -26.95
C THR A 3 29.97 -22.42 -26.48
N SER A 4 30.47 -21.26 -26.05
CA SER A 4 29.64 -20.12 -25.63
C SER A 4 29.34 -19.12 -26.75
N LEU A 5 30.08 -19.17 -27.86
CA LEU A 5 29.86 -18.30 -29.03
C LEU A 5 28.73 -18.83 -29.94
N ALA A 6 28.54 -20.16 -30.03
CA ALA A 6 27.46 -20.75 -30.81
C ALA A 6 26.05 -20.46 -30.26
N ALA A 7 25.92 -20.26 -28.94
CA ALA A 7 24.64 -19.92 -28.31
C ALA A 7 24.25 -18.43 -28.48
N PHE A 8 25.21 -17.57 -28.83
CA PHE A 8 24.95 -16.15 -29.10
C PHE A 8 24.52 -15.91 -30.55
N GLU A 9 25.00 -16.70 -31.50
CA GLU A 9 24.59 -16.60 -32.91
C GLU A 9 23.20 -17.20 -33.18
N SER A 10 22.74 -18.18 -32.39
CA SER A 10 21.39 -18.75 -32.56
C SER A 10 20.25 -17.82 -32.12
N CYS A 11 20.55 -16.72 -31.44
CA CYS A 11 19.55 -15.78 -30.93
C CYS A 11 19.35 -14.53 -31.83
N GLN A 12 20.22 -14.32 -32.83
CA GLN A 12 20.11 -13.19 -33.75
C GLN A 12 19.13 -13.41 -34.92
N HIS A 13 18.56 -14.61 -35.07
CA HIS A 13 17.59 -14.93 -36.12
C HIS A 13 16.15 -15.16 -35.63
N ALA A 14 15.84 -14.90 -34.36
CA ALA A 14 14.45 -14.80 -33.92
C ALA A 14 13.87 -13.45 -34.37
N SER A 15 13.44 -13.39 -35.62
CA SER A 15 12.64 -12.30 -36.15
C SER A 15 11.46 -12.02 -35.21
N LEU A 16 11.53 -10.90 -34.48
CA LEU A 16 10.39 -10.29 -33.79
C LEU A 16 9.39 -9.80 -34.84
N THR A 17 8.72 -10.72 -35.52
CA THR A 17 7.47 -10.41 -36.22
C THR A 17 6.42 -10.26 -35.14
N ALA A 18 6.33 -9.06 -34.57
CA ALA A 18 5.17 -8.68 -33.79
C ALA A 18 3.93 -9.00 -34.63
N SER A 19 3.00 -9.76 -34.06
CA SER A 19 1.73 -10.09 -34.73
C SER A 19 1.12 -8.81 -35.31
N PRO A 20 0.57 -8.81 -36.53
CA PRO A 20 -0.03 -7.61 -37.13
C PRO A 20 -1.14 -6.99 -36.26
N TRP A 21 -1.63 -7.73 -35.25
CA TRP A 21 -2.63 -7.29 -34.28
C TRP A 21 -2.08 -6.60 -33.04
N THR A 22 -0.77 -6.65 -32.79
CA THR A 22 -0.17 -6.12 -31.54
C THR A 22 -0.36 -4.60 -31.44
N VAL A 23 -0.12 -3.87 -32.53
CA VAL A 23 -0.28 -2.40 -32.57
C VAL A 23 -1.77 -1.98 -32.51
N PRO A 24 -2.69 -2.56 -33.31
CA PRO A 24 -4.12 -2.28 -33.19
C PRO A 24 -4.70 -2.55 -31.80
N VAL A 25 -4.36 -3.68 -31.18
CA VAL A 25 -4.88 -4.06 -29.85
C VAL A 25 -4.37 -3.12 -28.77
N THR A 26 -3.08 -2.75 -28.84
CA THR A 26 -2.49 -1.79 -27.88
C THR A 26 -3.12 -0.40 -28.03
N PHE A 27 -3.42 0.02 -29.27
CA PHE A 27 -4.11 1.28 -29.54
C PHE A 27 -5.55 1.26 -29.01
N CYS A 28 -6.31 0.19 -29.25
CA CYS A 28 -7.68 0.05 -28.72
C CYS A 28 -7.71 0.05 -27.18
N LEU A 29 -6.76 -0.63 -26.53
CA LEU A 29 -6.63 -0.59 -25.06
C LEU A 29 -6.32 0.82 -24.56
N ALA A 30 -5.40 1.54 -25.20
CA ALA A 30 -5.06 2.92 -24.84
C ALA A 30 -6.25 3.88 -25.01
N VAL A 31 -7.02 3.75 -26.09
CA VAL A 31 -8.24 4.53 -26.32
C VAL A 31 -9.33 4.19 -25.31
N THR A 32 -9.49 2.92 -24.94
CA THR A 32 -10.48 2.49 -23.92
C THR A 32 -10.15 3.06 -22.55
N VAL A 33 -8.86 3.08 -22.18
CA VAL A 33 -8.38 3.73 -20.96
C VAL A 33 -8.63 5.24 -21.04
N LEU A 34 -8.29 5.90 -22.14
CA LEU A 34 -8.54 7.34 -22.32
C LEU A 34 -10.03 7.69 -22.20
N LEU A 35 -10.91 6.92 -22.84
CA LEU A 35 -12.36 7.12 -22.77
C LEU A 35 -12.90 6.87 -21.36
N SER A 36 -12.33 5.93 -20.60
CA SER A 36 -12.73 5.70 -19.21
C SER A 36 -12.42 6.87 -18.28
N TYR A 37 -11.43 7.71 -18.61
CA TYR A 37 -11.13 8.96 -17.89
C TYR A 37 -12.00 10.14 -18.34
N LEU A 38 -12.53 10.10 -19.57
CA LEU A 38 -13.36 11.18 -20.13
C LEU A 38 -14.86 11.03 -19.80
N PHE A 39 -15.34 9.80 -19.61
CA PHE A 39 -16.77 9.51 -19.37
C PHE A 39 -17.35 9.62 -17.93
N PRO A 40 -16.59 9.81 -16.83
CA PRO A 40 -17.19 9.93 -15.49
C PRO A 40 -18.09 11.17 -15.30
N PHE A 41 -18.04 12.14 -16.21
CA PHE A 41 -18.78 13.41 -16.09
C PHE A 41 -20.23 13.36 -16.62
N LEU A 42 -20.69 12.25 -17.22
CA LEU A 42 -21.98 12.22 -17.92
C LEU A 42 -23.11 11.43 -17.24
N VAL A 43 -22.87 10.72 -16.13
CA VAL A 43 -23.96 10.01 -15.42
C VAL A 43 -23.75 10.03 -13.90
N SER A 44 -24.11 11.13 -13.25
CA SER A 44 -24.36 11.16 -11.81
C SER A 44 -25.85 10.88 -11.55
N LYS A 45 -26.22 9.60 -11.35
CA LYS A 45 -27.54 9.28 -10.78
C LYS A 45 -27.48 9.43 -9.26
N PRO A 46 -28.44 10.14 -8.61
CA PRO A 46 -28.50 10.19 -7.17
C PRO A 46 -28.79 8.79 -6.60
N PRO A 47 -28.25 8.46 -5.41
CA PRO A 47 -28.45 7.14 -4.82
C PRO A 47 -29.92 6.95 -4.40
N PRO A 48 -30.52 5.78 -4.66
CA PRO A 48 -31.87 5.49 -4.19
C PRO A 48 -31.90 5.36 -2.66
N THR A 49 -32.88 6.01 -2.06
CA THR A 49 -33.25 5.90 -0.65
C THR A 49 -33.98 4.58 -0.42
N ASN A 50 -33.66 3.88 0.68
CA ASN A 50 -34.26 2.60 1.12
C ASN A 50 -33.81 1.28 0.45
N ARG A 51 -32.55 0.91 0.66
CA ARG A 51 -32.17 -0.51 0.79
C ARG A 51 -31.38 -0.70 2.07
N ARG A 52 -31.56 -1.85 2.73
CA ARG A 52 -30.59 -2.39 3.71
C ARG A 52 -29.19 -1.99 3.24
N LEU A 53 -28.40 -1.32 4.07
CA LEU A 53 -27.12 -0.66 3.73
C LEU A 53 -26.08 -1.69 3.25
N LYS A 54 -26.32 -2.30 2.09
CA LYS A 54 -25.42 -3.20 1.39
C LYS A 54 -24.45 -2.31 0.64
N ARG A 55 -23.25 -2.16 1.17
CA ARG A 55 -22.18 -1.44 0.49
C ARG A 55 -21.32 -2.46 -0.25
N ARG A 56 -21.24 -2.32 -1.56
CA ARG A 56 -20.42 -3.23 -2.39
C ARG A 56 -18.95 -3.08 -2.05
N LEU A 57 -18.22 -4.19 -2.04
CA LEU A 57 -16.76 -4.20 -1.99
C LEU A 57 -16.19 -3.44 -3.20
N THR A 58 -15.14 -2.67 -2.96
CA THR A 58 -14.28 -2.15 -4.04
C THR A 58 -13.62 -3.31 -4.77
N THR A 59 -13.30 -3.17 -6.06
CA THR A 59 -12.59 -4.20 -6.84
C THR A 59 -11.33 -4.68 -6.12
N THR A 60 -10.48 -3.77 -5.64
CA THR A 60 -9.27 -4.12 -4.88
C THR A 60 -9.56 -4.89 -3.60
N GLY A 61 -10.56 -4.46 -2.82
CA GLY A 61 -10.98 -5.19 -1.62
C GLY A 61 -11.52 -6.58 -1.91
N LEU A 62 -12.24 -6.75 -3.03
CA LEU A 62 -12.68 -8.06 -3.49
C LEU A 62 -11.48 -8.91 -3.94
N THR A 63 -10.51 -8.34 -4.65
CA THR A 63 -9.29 -9.05 -5.06
C THR A 63 -8.58 -9.64 -3.84
N THR A 64 -8.42 -8.89 -2.75
CA THR A 64 -7.76 -9.42 -1.53
C THR A 64 -8.46 -10.66 -0.95
N LEU A 65 -9.79 -10.73 -1.05
CA LEU A 65 -10.55 -11.92 -0.62
C LEU A 65 -10.41 -13.08 -1.60
N LEU A 66 -10.40 -12.80 -2.90
CA LEU A 66 -10.34 -13.83 -3.94
C LEU A 66 -8.93 -14.41 -4.13
N THR A 67 -7.89 -13.65 -3.80
CA THR A 67 -6.49 -14.07 -3.92
C THR A 67 -5.91 -14.55 -2.59
N GLU A 68 -6.69 -14.55 -1.52
CA GLU A 68 -6.28 -15.13 -0.24
C GLU A 68 -6.13 -16.64 -0.38
N THR A 69 -5.02 -17.17 0.14
CA THR A 69 -4.71 -18.59 0.20
C THR A 69 -4.18 -18.92 1.59
N ASP A 70 -4.12 -20.20 1.93
CA ASP A 70 -3.55 -20.66 3.21
C ASP A 70 -2.08 -20.23 3.41
N THR A 71 -1.35 -20.01 2.30
CA THR A 71 0.03 -19.51 2.29
C THR A 71 0.13 -17.99 2.26
N ASN A 72 -0.98 -17.29 2.01
CA ASN A 72 -1.01 -15.84 1.92
C ASN A 72 -2.34 -15.24 2.41
N LEU A 73 -2.52 -15.28 3.73
CA LEU A 73 -3.62 -14.58 4.40
C LEU A 73 -3.49 -13.06 4.22
N SER A 74 -4.57 -12.39 3.79
CA SER A 74 -4.65 -10.93 3.59
C SER A 74 -4.95 -10.20 4.90
N ILE A 75 -4.19 -10.53 5.96
CA ILE A 75 -4.35 -9.96 7.30
C ILE A 75 -3.32 -8.85 7.50
N LEU A 76 -3.82 -7.65 7.80
CA LEU A 76 -3.03 -6.57 8.38
C LEU A 76 -2.93 -6.82 9.89
N PHE A 77 -1.70 -6.88 10.39
CA PHE A 77 -1.41 -7.05 11.81
C PHE A 77 -0.82 -5.77 12.40
N SER A 78 -1.31 -5.35 13.56
CA SER A 78 -0.76 -4.19 14.28
C SER A 78 -0.58 -4.53 15.76
N ILE A 79 0.56 -4.12 16.31
CA ILE A 79 0.88 -4.23 17.73
C ILE A 79 0.86 -2.81 18.31
N THR A 80 0.02 -2.58 19.31
CA THR A 80 0.01 -1.34 20.08
C THR A 80 0.29 -1.66 21.54
N VAL A 81 1.26 -0.98 22.14
CA VAL A 81 1.63 -1.17 23.55
C VAL A 81 1.02 -0.04 24.37
N LEU A 82 0.36 -0.39 25.47
CA LEU A 82 -0.14 0.54 26.47
C LEU A 82 0.70 0.37 27.75
N ASP A 83 1.18 1.49 28.29
CA ASP A 83 2.10 1.52 29.46
C ASP A 83 1.45 1.09 30.79
N LYS A 84 0.19 0.65 30.75
CA LYS A 84 -0.57 0.22 31.93
C LYS A 84 -1.52 -0.90 31.57
N ILE A 85 -1.89 -1.68 32.57
CA ILE A 85 -3.01 -2.63 32.48
C ILE A 85 -4.33 -1.87 32.25
N VAL A 86 -5.02 -2.24 31.19
CA VAL A 86 -6.35 -1.75 30.80
C VAL A 86 -7.33 -2.90 30.78
N SER A 87 -8.46 -2.81 31.48
CA SER A 87 -9.47 -3.85 31.50
C SER A 87 -10.24 -3.94 30.17
N LYS A 88 -10.76 -5.14 29.86
CA LYS A 88 -11.60 -5.36 28.68
C LYS A 88 -12.81 -4.42 28.68
N GLU A 89 -13.43 -4.22 29.83
CA GLU A 89 -14.65 -3.40 29.98
C GLU A 89 -14.37 -1.94 29.61
N THR A 90 -13.23 -1.40 30.05
CA THR A 90 -12.82 -0.03 29.73
C THR A 90 -12.57 0.11 28.23
N LEU A 91 -11.84 -0.84 27.62
CA LEU A 91 -11.57 -0.81 26.19
C LEU A 91 -12.84 -0.96 25.35
N VAL A 92 -13.73 -1.88 25.73
CA VAL A 92 -15.04 -2.09 25.08
C VAL A 92 -15.87 -0.81 25.15
N ALA A 93 -15.98 -0.19 26.32
CA ALA A 93 -16.76 1.03 26.49
C ALA A 93 -16.25 2.16 25.59
N GLN A 94 -14.92 2.33 25.51
CA GLN A 94 -14.30 3.32 24.62
C GLN A 94 -14.55 3.01 23.15
N LEU A 95 -14.25 1.78 22.71
CA LEU A 95 -14.37 1.40 21.30
C LEU A 95 -15.83 1.39 20.82
N ARG A 96 -16.80 1.02 21.67
CA ARG A 96 -18.23 1.05 21.31
C ARG A 96 -18.65 2.43 20.84
N SER A 97 -18.34 3.49 21.61
CA SER A 97 -18.63 4.87 21.21
C SER A 97 -17.88 5.30 19.94
N ARG A 98 -16.64 4.83 19.76
CA ARG A 98 -15.78 5.22 18.63
C ARG A 98 -16.16 4.54 17.32
N LEU A 99 -16.76 3.35 17.36
CA LEU A 99 -17.14 2.59 16.17
C LEU A 99 -18.57 2.89 15.68
N GLU A 100 -19.32 3.76 16.35
CA GLU A 100 -20.64 4.22 15.90
C GLU A 100 -20.64 5.03 14.59
N PRO A 101 -19.74 6.00 14.37
CA PRO A 101 -19.78 6.88 13.20
C PRO A 101 -19.78 6.14 11.86
N ALA A 102 -20.31 6.79 10.82
CA ALA A 102 -20.45 6.23 9.47
C ALA A 102 -19.14 5.69 8.87
N PHE A 103 -17.99 6.23 9.29
CA PHE A 103 -16.66 5.75 8.90
C PHE A 103 -16.47 4.25 9.21
N PHE A 104 -17.02 3.77 10.33
CA PHE A 104 -16.80 2.43 10.83
C PHE A 104 -17.85 1.40 10.38
N VAL A 105 -18.80 1.78 9.51
CA VAL A 105 -19.84 0.86 9.02
C VAL A 105 -19.28 -0.45 8.47
N ARG A 106 -18.12 -0.42 7.79
CA ARG A 106 -17.46 -1.65 7.28
C ARG A 106 -16.97 -2.57 8.39
N PHE A 107 -16.52 -2.02 9.52
CA PHE A 107 -16.03 -2.77 10.68
C PHE A 107 -17.18 -3.36 11.50
N ARG A 108 -18.41 -2.89 11.29
CA ARG A 108 -19.64 -3.43 11.87
C ARG A 108 -20.39 -4.34 10.88
N SER A 109 -19.76 -4.64 9.74
CA SER A 109 -20.37 -5.44 8.66
C SER A 109 -19.59 -6.71 8.43
N ARG A 110 -20.31 -7.82 8.20
CA ARG A 110 -19.74 -9.05 7.66
C ARG A 110 -19.72 -9.01 6.13
N VAL A 111 -18.87 -9.82 5.52
CA VAL A 111 -18.79 -9.93 4.05
C VAL A 111 -19.65 -11.09 3.58
N VAL A 112 -20.60 -10.81 2.68
CA VAL A 112 -21.44 -11.84 2.05
C VAL A 112 -21.36 -11.67 0.53
N GLY A 113 -20.71 -12.62 -0.13
CA GLY A 113 -20.44 -12.55 -1.56
C GLY A 113 -19.56 -11.33 -1.90
N ARG A 114 -20.17 -10.28 -2.46
CA ARG A 114 -19.48 -9.03 -2.84
C ARG A 114 -19.92 -7.81 -2.04
N ASP A 115 -20.71 -8.00 -0.98
CA ASP A 115 -21.31 -6.92 -0.21
C ASP A 115 -20.87 -6.95 1.25
N PHE A 116 -20.66 -5.77 1.81
CA PHE A 116 -20.69 -5.56 3.25
C PHE A 116 -22.15 -5.54 3.71
N CYS A 117 -22.49 -6.47 4.59
CA CYS A 117 -23.78 -6.57 5.23
C CYS A 117 -23.63 -6.19 6.71
N LEU A 118 -24.26 -5.08 7.11
CA LEU A 118 -24.28 -4.63 8.50
C LEU A 118 -24.82 -5.74 9.40
N VAL A 119 -24.16 -5.97 10.53
CA VAL A 119 -24.63 -6.87 11.59
C VAL A 119 -25.56 -6.05 12.50
N GLU A 120 -26.80 -6.50 12.68
CA GLU A 120 -27.83 -5.75 13.42
C GLU A 120 -27.47 -5.62 14.90
N ASP A 121 -27.10 -6.74 15.54
CA ASP A 121 -26.69 -6.79 16.95
C ASP A 121 -25.16 -6.80 17.10
N PHE A 122 -24.47 -5.91 16.36
CA PHE A 122 -23.02 -5.81 16.46
C PHE A 122 -22.60 -5.36 17.86
N ASP A 123 -21.83 -6.20 18.58
CA ASP A 123 -21.11 -5.80 19.79
C ASP A 123 -19.60 -5.91 19.60
N VAL A 124 -18.90 -4.83 19.94
CA VAL A 124 -17.43 -4.75 19.97
C VAL A 124 -16.85 -5.79 20.92
N ALA A 125 -17.54 -6.12 22.01
CA ALA A 125 -17.07 -7.07 23.01
C ALA A 125 -16.80 -8.49 22.45
N ASP A 126 -17.53 -8.89 21.42
CA ASP A 126 -17.42 -10.20 20.76
C ASP A 126 -16.13 -10.33 19.93
N HIS A 127 -15.57 -9.20 19.53
CA HIS A 127 -14.35 -9.12 18.74
C HIS A 127 -13.08 -8.99 19.59
N ILE A 128 -13.22 -8.89 20.92
CA ILE A 128 -12.11 -8.68 21.85
C ILE A 128 -11.89 -9.93 22.70
N THR A 129 -10.71 -10.52 22.59
CA THR A 129 -10.28 -11.66 23.42
C THR A 129 -9.14 -11.23 24.33
N VAL A 130 -9.21 -11.59 25.61
CA VAL A 130 -8.16 -11.27 26.61
C VAL A 130 -7.31 -12.51 26.84
N HIS A 131 -6.01 -12.30 26.90
CA HIS A 131 -5.01 -13.31 27.22
C HIS A 131 -4.08 -12.77 28.30
N GLN A 132 -3.69 -13.65 29.21
CA GLN A 132 -2.65 -13.38 30.19
C GLN A 132 -1.44 -14.21 29.79
N LEU A 133 -0.29 -13.56 29.61
CA LEU A 133 0.97 -14.27 29.41
C LEU A 133 1.82 -14.19 30.68
N ASP A 134 2.60 -15.24 30.91
CA ASP A 134 3.64 -15.24 31.93
C ASP A 134 4.78 -14.32 31.52
N THR A 135 5.52 -13.78 32.49
CA THR A 135 6.63 -12.83 32.24
C THR A 135 7.78 -13.44 31.45
N SER A 136 7.86 -14.78 31.37
CA SER A 136 8.84 -15.53 30.58
C SER A 136 8.45 -15.69 29.11
N GLN A 137 7.19 -15.42 28.75
CA GLN A 137 6.68 -15.62 27.39
C GLN A 137 6.92 -14.38 26.53
N ASP A 138 7.30 -14.61 25.28
CA ASP A 138 7.48 -13.54 24.30
C ASP A 138 6.14 -13.18 23.63
N VAL A 139 5.69 -11.93 23.84
CA VAL A 139 4.50 -11.39 23.18
C VAL A 139 4.65 -11.38 21.67
N HIS A 140 5.87 -11.21 21.17
CA HIS A 140 6.13 -11.18 19.73
C HIS A 140 5.95 -12.57 19.10
N GLU A 141 6.43 -13.62 19.74
CA GLU A 141 6.15 -15.01 19.33
C GLU A 141 4.65 -15.30 19.40
N TYR A 142 3.98 -14.88 20.48
CA TYR A 142 2.53 -15.00 20.58
C TYR A 142 1.78 -14.25 19.47
N ALA A 143 2.20 -13.02 19.14
CA ALA A 143 1.65 -12.24 18.04
C ALA A 143 1.85 -12.93 16.68
N GLU A 144 3.01 -13.57 16.46
CA GLU A 144 3.29 -14.37 15.27
C GLU A 144 2.30 -15.54 15.15
N THR A 145 1.99 -16.25 16.24
CA THR A 145 1.00 -17.34 16.20
C THR A 145 -0.36 -16.83 15.73
N LEU A 146 -0.81 -15.67 16.23
CA LEU A 146 -2.09 -15.07 15.87
C LEU A 146 -2.12 -14.56 14.43
N ASN A 147 -1.00 -14.06 13.91
CA ASN A 147 -0.87 -13.60 12.53
C ASN A 147 -1.05 -14.73 11.50
N ASN A 148 -0.79 -15.98 11.91
CA ASN A 148 -0.89 -17.17 11.07
C ASN A 148 -2.26 -17.85 11.08
N VAL A 149 -3.23 -17.30 11.82
CA VAL A 149 -4.60 -17.84 11.86
C VAL A 149 -5.45 -17.05 10.86
N PRO A 150 -6.34 -17.68 10.08
CA PRO A 150 -7.33 -16.96 9.27
C PRO A 150 -8.37 -16.22 10.14
N LEU A 151 -9.12 -15.31 9.53
CA LEU A 151 -10.27 -14.66 10.18
C LEU A 151 -11.57 -15.42 9.84
N ASP A 152 -12.53 -15.40 10.75
CA ASP A 152 -13.83 -16.02 10.53
C ASP A 152 -14.68 -15.15 9.59
N MET A 153 -14.98 -15.70 8.41
CA MET A 153 -15.76 -15.03 7.37
C MET A 153 -17.24 -14.80 7.74
N ALA A 154 -17.75 -15.48 8.78
CA ALA A 154 -19.11 -15.26 9.27
C ALA A 154 -19.25 -13.95 10.05
N MET A 155 -18.14 -13.40 10.53
CA MET A 155 -18.06 -12.22 11.40
C MET A 155 -17.54 -11.00 10.64
N PRO A 156 -17.72 -9.77 11.17
CA PRO A 156 -16.93 -8.63 10.72
C PRO A 156 -15.43 -8.97 10.76
N LEU A 157 -14.72 -8.72 9.66
CA LEU A 157 -13.39 -9.29 9.40
C LEU A 157 -12.24 -8.58 10.13
N TRP A 158 -12.35 -8.47 11.44
CA TRP A 158 -11.29 -8.00 12.32
C TRP A 158 -11.43 -8.62 13.72
N LYS A 159 -10.31 -8.75 14.43
CA LYS A 159 -10.25 -9.24 15.80
C LYS A 159 -9.18 -8.48 16.58
N LEU A 160 -9.42 -8.27 17.87
CA LEU A 160 -8.49 -7.64 18.77
C LEU A 160 -8.15 -8.59 19.91
N HIS A 161 -6.87 -8.90 20.06
CA HIS A 161 -6.38 -9.67 21.19
C HIS A 161 -5.70 -8.71 22.18
N MET A 162 -6.24 -8.64 23.39
CA MET A 162 -5.63 -7.94 24.52
C MET A 162 -4.72 -8.92 25.23
N VAL A 163 -3.45 -8.59 25.35
CA VAL A 163 -2.45 -9.44 26.02
C VAL A 163 -1.85 -8.66 27.16
N HIS A 164 -1.94 -9.19 28.38
CA HIS A 164 -1.35 -8.58 29.57
C HIS A 164 -0.03 -9.28 29.92
N VAL A 165 1.04 -8.50 30.05
CA VAL A 165 2.36 -8.96 30.51
C VAL A 165 3.14 -7.77 31.08
N ASN A 166 3.94 -7.98 32.12
CA ASN A 166 4.83 -6.96 32.71
C ASN A 166 4.14 -5.60 32.99
N ASP A 167 2.94 -5.62 33.59
CA ASP A 167 2.12 -4.44 33.89
C ASP A 167 1.72 -3.59 32.66
N GLN A 168 1.91 -4.11 31.45
CA GLN A 168 1.54 -3.49 30.19
C GLN A 168 0.39 -4.26 29.52
N THR A 169 -0.40 -3.54 28.72
CA THR A 169 -1.39 -4.15 27.81
C THR A 169 -0.91 -4.02 26.38
N PHE A 170 -0.77 -5.16 25.70
CA PHE A 170 -0.53 -5.23 24.27
C PHE A 170 -1.87 -5.45 23.55
N LEU A 171 -2.15 -4.59 22.59
CA LEU A 171 -3.30 -4.68 21.71
C LEU A 171 -2.84 -5.21 20.35
N LEU A 172 -3.17 -6.46 20.06
CA LEU A 172 -2.83 -7.15 18.83
C LEU A 172 -4.03 -7.14 17.90
N TRP A 173 -4.03 -6.20 16.96
CA TRP A 173 -5.10 -6.03 15.98
C TRP A 173 -4.86 -6.90 14.77
N ARG A 174 -5.89 -7.63 14.36
CA ARG A 174 -5.93 -8.40 13.12
C ARG A 174 -7.07 -7.87 12.28
N LEU A 175 -6.77 -7.32 11.11
CA LEU A 175 -7.78 -6.73 10.21
C LEU A 175 -7.62 -7.30 8.82
N HIS A 176 -8.71 -7.74 8.20
CA HIS A 176 -8.65 -8.19 6.81
C HIS A 176 -8.49 -6.99 5.86
N HIS A 177 -7.59 -7.12 4.88
CA HIS A 177 -7.21 -6.03 3.97
C HIS A 177 -8.38 -5.55 3.07
N CYS A 178 -9.46 -6.32 2.96
CA CYS A 178 -10.68 -5.88 2.26
C CYS A 178 -11.37 -4.70 2.94
N LEU A 179 -11.15 -4.48 4.25
CA LEU A 179 -11.77 -3.40 5.02
C LEU A 179 -11.28 -2.02 4.56
N GLY A 180 -10.01 -1.93 4.18
CA GLY A 180 -9.40 -0.73 3.63
C GLY A 180 -7.89 -0.90 3.41
N ASP A 181 -7.31 0.04 2.67
CA ASP A 181 -5.88 0.08 2.40
C ASP A 181 -5.07 0.67 3.55
N GLY A 182 -3.74 0.69 3.42
CA GLY A 182 -2.84 1.20 4.46
C GLY A 182 -3.21 2.59 4.97
N GLN A 183 -3.63 3.51 4.09
CA GLN A 183 -4.06 4.84 4.52
C GLN A 183 -5.39 4.82 5.28
N SER A 184 -6.36 4.02 4.82
CA SER A 184 -7.61 3.81 5.56
C SER A 184 -7.37 3.20 6.94
N MET A 185 -6.36 2.33 7.06
CA MET A 185 -5.96 1.70 8.33
C MET A 185 -5.26 2.71 9.25
N SER A 186 -4.36 3.55 8.74
CA SER A 186 -3.81 4.67 9.52
C SER A 186 -4.90 5.60 10.06
N MET A 187 -5.91 5.91 9.23
CA MET A 187 -7.07 6.70 9.65
C MET A 187 -7.93 5.98 10.68
N PHE A 188 -8.12 4.67 10.54
CA PHE A 188 -8.78 3.84 11.55
C PHE A 188 -8.05 3.95 12.89
N PHE A 189 -6.74 3.70 12.92
CA PHE A 189 -5.94 3.75 14.15
C PHE A 189 -5.94 5.14 14.79
N LEU A 190 -5.85 6.21 13.99
CA LEU A 190 -6.02 7.56 14.53
C LEU A 190 -7.41 7.74 15.14
N LYS A 191 -8.49 7.42 14.43
CA LYS A 191 -9.87 7.65 14.93
C LYS A 191 -10.25 6.82 16.16
N VAL A 192 -9.59 5.67 16.38
CA VAL A 192 -9.77 4.90 17.62
C VAL A 192 -8.92 5.40 18.79
N CYS A 193 -7.98 6.34 18.58
CA CYS A 193 -7.18 6.98 19.62
C CYS A 193 -7.84 8.26 20.17
N ASP A 194 -7.60 8.55 21.45
CA ASP A 194 -8.17 9.69 22.18
C ASP A 194 -7.87 11.04 21.52
N ASN A 195 -6.60 11.25 21.12
CA ASN A 195 -6.12 12.47 20.49
C ASN A 195 -6.21 12.45 18.96
N GLY A 196 -6.76 11.38 18.39
CA GLY A 196 -6.74 11.12 16.95
C GLY A 196 -7.37 12.22 16.11
N TYR A 197 -8.57 12.66 16.50
CA TYR A 197 -9.27 13.72 15.78
C TYR A 197 -8.49 15.05 15.80
N ALA A 198 -7.85 15.39 16.91
CA ALA A 198 -7.01 16.59 16.99
C ALA A 198 -5.77 16.49 16.09
N VAL A 199 -5.17 15.30 15.96
CA VAL A 199 -4.08 15.06 15.01
C VAL A 199 -4.58 15.23 13.57
N LEU A 200 -5.75 14.66 13.25
CA LEU A 200 -6.35 14.75 11.92
C LEU A 200 -6.69 16.19 11.52
N GLU A 201 -7.21 16.98 12.46
CA GLU A 201 -7.48 18.40 12.25
C GLU A 201 -6.20 19.16 11.91
N LYS A 202 -5.14 18.97 12.70
CA LYS A 202 -3.83 19.58 12.42
C LYS A 202 -3.29 19.20 11.04
N LEU A 203 -3.42 17.93 10.66
CA LEU A 203 -2.99 17.45 9.33
C LEU A 203 -3.81 18.11 8.21
N ALA A 204 -5.13 18.25 8.39
CA ALA A 204 -5.99 18.94 7.43
C ALA A 204 -5.60 20.42 7.27
N THR A 205 -5.29 21.12 8.37
CA THR A 205 -4.81 22.51 8.32
C THR A 205 -3.48 22.62 7.57
N HIS A 206 -2.54 21.69 7.79
CA HIS A 206 -1.26 21.67 7.08
C HIS A 206 -1.41 21.34 5.60
N ALA A 207 -2.33 20.44 5.24
CA ALA A 207 -2.62 20.10 3.85
C ALA A 207 -3.15 21.31 3.07
N LEU A 208 -4.04 22.10 3.69
CA LEU A 208 -4.62 23.32 3.12
C LEU A 208 -3.63 24.51 3.06
N ALA A 209 -2.47 24.42 3.72
CA ALA A 209 -1.45 25.46 3.61
C ALA A 209 -0.90 25.50 2.17
N PRO A 210 -0.79 26.67 1.55
CA PRO A 210 -0.23 26.78 0.21
C PRO A 210 1.19 26.20 0.19
N PRO A 211 1.59 25.48 -0.88
CA PRO A 211 2.92 24.90 -0.95
C PRO A 211 3.95 26.01 -0.73
N LYS A 212 4.91 25.78 0.17
CA LYS A 212 6.05 26.69 0.32
C LYS A 212 6.68 26.82 -1.05
N LYS A 213 6.59 28.01 -1.65
CA LYS A 213 7.27 28.30 -2.90
C LYS A 213 8.74 27.89 -2.69
N PRO A 214 9.35 27.12 -3.61
CA PRO A 214 10.78 26.90 -3.53
C PRO A 214 11.44 28.28 -3.39
N SER A 215 12.41 28.40 -2.47
CA SER A 215 13.21 29.61 -2.31
C SER A 215 14.10 29.75 -3.53
N ASP A 216 13.50 30.09 -4.67
CA ASP A 216 14.21 30.32 -5.90
C ASP A 216 14.76 31.74 -5.86
N GLY A 217 16.09 31.83 -5.71
CA GLY A 217 16.85 33.06 -5.87
C GLY A 217 16.84 33.59 -7.30
N ARG A 218 15.99 33.08 -8.20
CA ARG A 218 15.75 33.63 -9.53
C ARG A 218 14.42 34.35 -9.59
N ARG A 219 14.50 35.68 -9.42
CA ARG A 219 13.48 36.64 -9.85
C ARG A 219 13.09 36.36 -11.30
N HIS A 220 11.92 35.76 -11.52
CA HIS A 220 11.25 35.85 -12.82
C HIS A 220 10.46 37.15 -12.87
N HIS A 221 11.03 38.15 -13.53
CA HIS A 221 10.38 39.40 -13.88
C HIS A 221 9.24 39.10 -14.86
N THR A 222 8.00 39.24 -14.41
CA THR A 222 6.80 39.11 -15.25
C THR A 222 6.65 40.36 -16.10
N SER A 223 7.07 40.30 -17.36
CA SER A 223 6.64 41.22 -18.41
C SER A 223 5.52 40.56 -19.21
N ILE A 224 4.38 41.25 -19.31
CA ILE A 224 3.13 40.85 -19.98
C ILE A 224 3.24 40.94 -21.52
N TRP A 225 4.43 41.09 -22.08
CA TRP A 225 4.69 40.99 -23.52
C TRP A 225 5.62 39.82 -23.82
N ARG A 226 5.06 38.61 -23.90
CA ARG A 226 5.77 37.42 -24.42
C ARG A 226 5.17 37.06 -25.77
N SER A 227 5.97 37.25 -26.83
CA SER A 227 5.63 36.92 -28.21
C SER A 227 5.15 35.48 -28.34
N THR A 228 4.20 35.22 -29.26
CA THR A 228 3.65 33.90 -29.61
C THR A 228 4.74 32.82 -29.73
N SER A 229 5.92 33.21 -30.22
CA SER A 229 7.10 32.35 -30.36
C SER A 229 7.59 31.72 -29.04
N ILE A 230 7.56 32.44 -27.91
CA ILE A 230 7.97 31.89 -26.60
C ILE A 230 6.93 30.88 -26.09
N GLN A 231 5.65 31.12 -26.36
CA GLN A 231 4.59 30.15 -26.03
C GLN A 231 4.73 28.88 -26.87
N CYS A 232 5.04 29.00 -28.18
CA CYS A 232 5.32 27.85 -29.04
C CYS A 232 6.52 27.04 -28.55
N ILE A 233 7.60 27.69 -28.08
CA ILE A 233 8.76 27.00 -27.50
C ILE A 233 8.35 26.21 -26.25
N HIS A 234 7.64 26.82 -25.29
CA HIS A 234 7.18 26.10 -24.10
C HIS A 234 6.22 24.94 -24.43
N VAL A 235 5.36 25.11 -25.44
CA VAL A 235 4.49 24.03 -25.91
C VAL A 235 5.33 22.89 -26.49
N LEU A 236 6.31 23.20 -27.34
CA LEU A 236 7.23 22.19 -27.90
C LEU A 236 8.07 21.50 -26.84
N GLU A 237 8.59 22.23 -25.85
CA GLU A 237 9.29 21.67 -24.69
C GLU A 237 8.38 20.74 -23.89
N THR A 238 7.14 21.15 -23.64
CA THR A 238 6.16 20.34 -22.92
C THR A 238 5.83 19.07 -23.70
N VAL A 239 5.59 19.18 -25.01
CA VAL A 239 5.37 18.02 -25.89
C VAL A 239 6.59 17.10 -25.90
N GLY A 240 7.80 17.66 -25.97
CA GLY A 240 9.06 16.91 -25.88
C GLY A 240 9.18 16.15 -24.57
N LEU A 241 8.88 16.79 -23.43
CA LEU A 241 8.87 16.16 -22.11
C LEU A 241 7.83 15.04 -22.00
N VAL A 242 6.63 15.23 -22.57
CA VAL A 242 5.58 14.22 -22.60
C VAL A 242 6.02 13.02 -23.45
N LEU A 243 6.52 13.25 -24.66
CA LEU A 243 7.02 12.20 -25.53
C LEU A 243 8.20 11.44 -24.90
N TRP A 244 9.13 12.15 -24.27
CA TRP A 244 10.24 11.56 -23.52
C TRP A 244 9.74 10.70 -22.35
N SER A 245 8.75 11.18 -21.60
CA SER A 245 8.13 10.43 -20.51
C SER A 245 7.47 9.15 -21.03
N ILE A 246 6.71 9.24 -22.14
CA ILE A 246 6.11 8.08 -22.79
C ILE A 246 7.19 7.09 -23.22
N ALA A 247 8.26 7.55 -23.86
CA ALA A 247 9.36 6.69 -24.29
C ALA A 247 10.02 5.96 -23.11
N LEU A 248 10.26 6.65 -21.99
CA LEU A 248 10.78 6.06 -20.76
C LEU A 248 9.84 5.00 -20.17
N TYR A 249 8.54 5.27 -20.09
CA TYR A 249 7.55 4.31 -19.61
C TYR A 249 7.43 3.09 -20.53
N MET A 250 7.39 3.30 -21.85
CA MET A 250 7.37 2.23 -22.84
C MET A 250 8.62 1.36 -22.72
N ARG A 251 9.81 1.97 -22.63
CA ARG A 251 11.05 1.24 -22.38
C ARG A 251 10.96 0.41 -21.10
N LYS A 252 10.44 0.99 -20.01
CA LYS A 252 10.27 0.30 -18.73
C LYS A 252 9.33 -0.90 -18.85
N ILE A 253 8.20 -0.76 -19.54
CA ILE A 253 7.25 -1.85 -19.80
C ILE A 253 7.90 -2.96 -20.63
N VAL A 254 8.62 -2.60 -21.71
CA VAL A 254 9.34 -3.56 -22.55
C VAL A 254 10.39 -4.29 -21.73
N CYS A 255 11.23 -3.58 -20.97
CA CYS A 255 12.20 -4.19 -20.06
C CYS A 255 11.52 -5.11 -19.04
N MET A 256 10.36 -4.72 -18.51
CA MET A 256 9.60 -5.53 -17.56
C MET A 256 9.15 -6.86 -18.17
N MET A 257 8.71 -6.86 -19.44
CA MET A 257 8.25 -8.07 -20.14
C MET A 257 9.40 -8.91 -20.71
N CYS A 258 10.50 -8.28 -21.14
CA CYS A 258 11.60 -8.95 -21.82
C CYS A 258 12.74 -9.39 -20.89
N ILE A 259 12.93 -8.71 -19.75
CA ILE A 259 13.97 -9.07 -18.79
C ILE A 259 13.35 -9.99 -17.75
N ALA A 260 13.68 -11.28 -17.87
CA ALA A 260 13.40 -12.25 -16.83
C ALA A 260 14.14 -11.83 -15.55
N GLU A 261 13.37 -11.61 -14.50
CA GLU A 261 13.92 -11.38 -13.18
C GLU A 261 14.57 -12.66 -12.66
N SER A 262 15.64 -12.55 -11.86
CA SER A 262 16.34 -13.71 -11.33
C SER A 262 15.40 -14.64 -10.56
N SER A 263 15.54 -15.95 -10.79
CA SER A 263 14.89 -17.01 -10.02
C SER A 263 15.53 -17.09 -8.63
N GLN A 264 15.05 -16.25 -7.70
CA GLN A 264 15.63 -16.12 -6.37
C GLN A 264 14.90 -16.97 -5.33
N TYR A 265 15.55 -17.18 -4.17
CA TYR A 265 14.94 -17.69 -2.95
C TYR A 265 13.58 -17.05 -2.62
N PHE A 266 13.43 -15.74 -2.82
CA PHE A 266 12.19 -15.01 -2.50
C PHE A 266 11.00 -15.31 -3.42
N LYS A 267 11.22 -16.04 -4.52
CA LYS A 267 10.17 -16.38 -5.50
C LYS A 267 9.68 -17.82 -5.40
N GLN A 268 10.16 -18.55 -4.39
CA GLN A 268 9.65 -19.88 -4.11
C GLN A 268 8.19 -19.79 -3.61
N PRO A 269 7.39 -20.86 -3.78
CA PRO A 269 6.06 -20.91 -3.17
C PRO A 269 6.11 -20.57 -1.68
N GLY A 270 5.23 -19.67 -1.24
CA GLY A 270 5.16 -19.27 0.16
C GLY A 270 4.79 -20.46 1.07
N HIS A 271 5.32 -20.43 2.29
CA HIS A 271 4.92 -21.37 3.34
C HIS A 271 3.59 -20.94 3.98
N THR A 272 2.95 -21.86 4.72
CA THR A 272 1.75 -21.58 5.53
C THR A 272 2.06 -20.82 6.81
N THR A 273 3.34 -20.71 7.18
CA THR A 273 3.80 -19.98 8.36
C THR A 273 4.57 -18.73 7.95
N LYS A 274 4.10 -17.59 8.44
CA LYS A 274 4.70 -16.26 8.32
C LYS A 274 5.47 -15.97 9.60
N ARG A 275 6.72 -15.55 9.45
CA ARG A 275 7.50 -14.97 10.54
C ARG A 275 7.18 -13.49 10.69
N LEU A 276 6.95 -13.04 11.91
CA LEU A 276 6.81 -11.63 12.25
C LEU A 276 8.16 -11.12 12.76
N SER A 277 8.53 -9.89 12.39
CA SER A 277 9.74 -9.23 12.92
C SER A 277 9.58 -7.73 12.77
N TYR A 278 9.91 -6.97 13.82
CA TYR A 278 9.95 -5.52 13.79
C TYR A 278 11.16 -4.98 14.57
N SER A 279 11.58 -3.77 14.24
CA SER A 279 12.64 -3.06 14.96
C SER A 279 12.28 -1.60 15.12
N LEU A 280 12.51 -1.07 16.33
CA LEU A 280 12.35 0.34 16.66
C LEU A 280 13.70 1.09 16.66
N ALA A 281 14.77 0.44 16.21
CA ALA A 281 16.11 1.02 16.21
C ALA A 281 16.27 2.18 15.21
N LEU A 282 15.47 2.21 14.14
CA LEU A 282 15.55 3.24 13.10
C LEU A 282 14.59 4.39 13.40
N THR A 283 15.13 5.58 13.67
CA THR A 283 14.32 6.76 13.95
C THR A 283 14.07 7.60 12.69
N VAL A 284 12.94 8.31 12.65
CA VAL A 284 12.63 9.24 11.54
C VAL A 284 13.66 10.38 11.48
N THR A 285 14.21 10.79 12.61
CA THR A 285 15.21 11.86 12.70
C THR A 285 16.50 11.42 12.02
N ASP A 286 17.00 10.23 12.35
CA ASP A 286 18.25 9.71 11.78
C ASP A 286 18.09 9.43 10.29
N THR A 287 16.96 8.84 9.87
CA THR A 287 16.67 8.60 8.46
C THR A 287 16.59 9.90 7.65
N LYS A 288 16.02 10.97 8.21
CA LYS A 288 15.99 12.30 7.57
C LYS A 288 17.38 12.93 7.49
N ALA A 289 18.17 12.81 8.55
CA ALA A 289 19.53 13.34 8.58
C ALA A 289 20.41 12.65 7.53
N LEU A 290 20.33 11.32 7.43
CA LEU A 290 21.03 10.53 6.43
C LEU A 290 20.55 10.87 5.01
N GLY A 291 19.24 10.95 4.79
CA GLY A 291 18.68 11.37 3.50
C GLY A 291 19.19 12.74 3.06
N LYS A 292 19.23 13.72 3.97
CA LYS A 292 19.80 15.04 3.66
C LYS A 292 21.29 14.97 3.30
N HIS A 293 22.07 14.17 4.03
CA HIS A 293 23.50 13.99 3.76
C HIS A 293 23.75 13.35 2.39
N MET A 294 22.91 12.38 2.00
CA MET A 294 23.02 11.64 0.74
C MET A 294 22.25 12.29 -0.43
N ALA A 295 21.64 13.47 -0.21
CA ALA A 295 20.73 14.12 -1.16
C ALA A 295 19.61 13.19 -1.67
N ALA A 296 19.06 12.36 -0.77
CA ALA A 296 18.05 11.34 -1.04
C ALA A 296 16.80 11.55 -0.17
N SER A 297 15.64 11.03 -0.62
CA SER A 297 14.41 11.05 0.18
C SER A 297 14.43 9.97 1.27
N ILE A 298 13.50 10.07 2.23
CA ILE A 298 13.29 9.04 3.26
C ILE A 298 13.02 7.67 2.62
N ASN A 299 12.22 7.65 1.55
CA ASN A 299 11.88 6.41 0.86
C ASN A 299 13.11 5.79 0.19
N ASP A 300 14.00 6.59 -0.39
CA ASP A 300 15.23 6.10 -1.01
C ASP A 300 16.16 5.45 0.02
N VAL A 301 16.31 6.08 1.19
CA VAL A 301 17.08 5.53 2.31
C VAL A 301 16.48 4.20 2.78
N MET A 302 15.16 4.15 3.04
CA MET A 302 14.50 2.94 3.53
C MET A 302 14.50 1.81 2.51
N LEU A 303 14.27 2.10 1.22
CA LEU A 303 14.35 1.09 0.16
C LEU A 303 15.76 0.54 -0.01
N SER A 304 16.79 1.38 0.19
CA SER A 304 18.19 0.94 0.19
C SER A 304 18.48 -0.01 1.36
N CYS A 305 17.96 0.28 2.55
CA CYS A 305 18.06 -0.62 3.70
C CYS A 305 17.35 -1.96 3.43
N VAL A 306 16.15 -1.94 2.84
CA VAL A 306 15.41 -3.16 2.47
C VAL A 306 16.19 -3.98 1.44
N ALA A 307 16.73 -3.36 0.40
CA ALA A 307 17.55 -4.03 -0.60
C ALA A 307 18.80 -4.68 0.02
N GLY A 308 19.49 -3.95 0.90
CA GLY A 308 20.64 -4.46 1.66
C GLY A 308 20.28 -5.63 2.58
N ALA A 309 19.14 -5.57 3.27
CA ALA A 309 18.67 -6.65 4.14
C ALA A 309 18.32 -7.91 3.34
N LEU A 310 17.56 -7.76 2.25
CA LEU A 310 17.21 -8.86 1.35
C LEU A 310 18.46 -9.54 0.78
N LYS A 311 19.47 -8.76 0.39
CA LYS A 311 20.78 -9.27 -0.03
C LYS A 311 21.46 -10.12 1.04
N HIS A 312 21.40 -9.71 2.32
CA HIS A 312 21.97 -10.48 3.43
C HIS A 312 21.18 -11.74 3.75
N MET A 313 19.87 -11.75 3.48
CA MET A 313 19.00 -12.90 3.70
C MET A 313 19.12 -13.97 2.60
N LEU A 314 19.76 -13.67 1.46
CA LEU A 314 20.01 -14.67 0.42
C LEU A 314 20.94 -15.78 0.95
N PRO A 315 20.55 -17.06 0.82
CA PRO A 315 21.39 -18.19 1.21
C PRO A 315 22.78 -18.10 0.57
N GLU A 316 23.82 -18.57 1.27
CA GLU A 316 25.18 -18.61 0.71
C GLU A 316 25.29 -19.45 -0.57
N THR A 317 24.37 -20.41 -0.74
CA THR A 317 24.25 -21.27 -1.93
C THR A 317 23.71 -20.52 -3.16
N ASP A 318 23.02 -19.41 -2.98
CA ASP A 318 22.53 -18.60 -4.09
C ASP A 318 23.69 -17.80 -4.69
N ARG A 319 23.97 -18.02 -6.00
CA ARG A 319 25.03 -17.32 -6.71
C ARG A 319 24.76 -15.82 -6.74
N ARG A 320 25.48 -15.05 -5.93
CA ARG A 320 25.45 -13.57 -5.95
C ARG A 320 26.11 -13.07 -7.23
N HIS A 321 25.32 -12.57 -8.17
CA HIS A 321 25.83 -11.94 -9.39
C HIS A 321 25.59 -10.43 -9.35
N PRO A 322 26.55 -9.57 -9.78
CA PRO A 322 26.43 -8.10 -9.68
C PRO A 322 25.23 -7.48 -10.41
N ARG A 323 24.59 -8.23 -11.31
CA ARG A 323 23.40 -7.81 -12.07
C ARG A 323 22.09 -8.39 -11.53
N MET A 324 22.12 -9.03 -10.37
CA MET A 324 20.89 -9.53 -9.74
C MET A 324 20.04 -8.38 -9.23
N PHE A 325 18.73 -8.55 -9.37
CA PHE A 325 17.76 -7.62 -8.86
C PHE A 325 16.49 -8.37 -8.45
N LEU A 326 15.80 -7.83 -7.44
CA LEU A 326 14.45 -8.24 -7.07
C LEU A 326 13.49 -7.12 -7.48
N ARG A 327 12.46 -7.44 -8.24
CA ARG A 327 11.42 -6.49 -8.62
C ARG A 327 10.40 -6.37 -7.51
N ALA A 328 10.43 -5.24 -6.82
CA ALA A 328 9.48 -4.91 -5.77
C ALA A 328 8.33 -4.07 -6.34
N ALA A 329 7.10 -4.42 -5.94
CA ALA A 329 5.94 -3.56 -6.11
C ALA A 329 5.81 -2.65 -4.89
N ILE A 330 6.08 -1.35 -5.07
CA ILE A 330 6.01 -0.36 -4.01
C ILE A 330 4.68 0.40 -4.12
N PRO A 331 3.75 0.21 -3.17
CA PRO A 331 2.46 0.87 -3.23
C PRO A 331 2.61 2.38 -3.05
N ILE A 332 1.87 3.14 -3.85
CA ILE A 332 1.75 4.60 -3.75
C ILE A 332 0.29 4.97 -3.51
N ASN A 333 0.06 5.91 -2.60
CA ASN A 333 -1.28 6.43 -2.36
C ASN A 333 -1.73 7.25 -3.57
N MET A 334 -2.92 6.94 -4.10
CA MET A 334 -3.50 7.66 -5.24
C MET A 334 -4.41 8.80 -4.81
N ARG A 335 -4.71 8.91 -3.52
CA ARG A 335 -5.56 9.98 -3.00
C ARG A 335 -4.80 11.30 -3.01
N SER A 336 -5.50 12.35 -3.41
CA SER A 336 -5.06 13.71 -3.19
C SER A 336 -4.95 13.99 -1.69
N VAL A 337 -3.99 14.81 -1.29
CA VAL A 337 -3.83 15.28 0.10
C VAL A 337 -5.07 16.06 0.57
N TYR A 338 -5.88 16.56 -0.38
CA TYR A 338 -7.05 17.40 -0.13
C TYR A 338 -8.38 16.63 -0.05
N ASP A 339 -8.40 15.32 -0.29
CA ASP A 339 -9.64 14.54 -0.32
C ASP A 339 -10.13 14.22 1.11
N PRO A 340 -11.35 14.60 1.51
CA PRO A 340 -11.85 14.34 2.86
C PRO A 340 -12.03 12.84 3.11
N PHE A 341 -11.37 12.31 4.14
CA PHE A 341 -11.46 10.90 4.57
C PHE A 341 -12.76 10.59 5.32
N LEU A 342 -13.87 10.60 4.57
CA LEU A 342 -15.20 10.33 5.10
C LEU A 342 -15.47 8.83 5.29
N THR A 343 -14.88 7.98 4.46
CA THR A 343 -15.08 6.52 4.50
C THR A 343 -13.79 5.78 4.17
N THR A 344 -13.61 4.57 4.70
CA THR A 344 -12.51 3.70 4.27
C THR A 344 -12.69 3.30 2.81
N SER A 345 -11.59 3.13 2.08
CA SER A 345 -11.57 2.70 0.68
C SER A 345 -10.24 2.02 0.33
N ASN A 346 -10.14 1.43 -0.85
CA ASN A 346 -8.88 0.90 -1.38
C ASN A 346 -8.50 1.74 -2.60
N ALA A 347 -7.55 2.66 -2.45
CA ALA A 347 -7.11 3.57 -3.50
C ALA A 347 -5.58 3.78 -3.44
N PHE A 348 -4.86 2.76 -3.88
CA PHE A 348 -3.42 2.79 -4.07
C PHE A 348 -3.08 2.23 -5.47
N SER A 349 -1.95 2.67 -6.01
CA SER A 349 -1.30 2.07 -7.18
C SER A 349 0.03 1.47 -6.76
N SER A 350 0.78 0.85 -7.65
CA SER A 350 2.11 0.32 -7.35
C SER A 350 3.14 0.76 -8.39
N LEU A 351 4.28 1.25 -7.91
CA LEU A 351 5.47 1.45 -8.71
C LEU A 351 6.30 0.18 -8.66
N LEU A 352 6.61 -0.38 -9.83
CA LEU A 352 7.55 -1.49 -9.94
C LEU A 352 8.98 -0.93 -9.96
N ILE A 353 9.80 -1.36 -9.01
CA ILE A 353 11.18 -0.92 -8.83
C ILE A 353 12.07 -2.15 -8.74
N ASP A 354 13.19 -2.15 -9.47
CA ASP A 354 14.18 -3.21 -9.41
C ASP A 354 15.18 -2.87 -8.29
N LEU A 355 15.13 -3.63 -7.19
CA LEU A 355 16.03 -3.50 -6.05
C LEU A 355 17.32 -4.30 -6.31
N PRO A 356 18.50 -3.70 -6.15
CA PRO A 356 19.76 -4.43 -6.26
C PRO A 356 19.91 -5.37 -5.05
N VAL A 357 19.97 -6.67 -5.29
CA VAL A 357 20.16 -7.69 -4.24
C VAL A 357 21.41 -8.53 -4.50
#